data_AF-A0A350QIM7-F1
#
_entry.id   AF-A0A350QIM7-F1
#
_cell.length_a   1.000
_cell.length_b   1.000
_cell.length_c   1.000
_cell.angle_alpha   90.00
_cell.angle_beta   90.00
_cell.angle_gamma   90.00
#
_symmetry.space_group_name_H-M   'P 1'
#
loop_
_entity.id
_entity.type
_entity.pdbx_description
1 polymer ?
#
loop_
_entity_poly.entity_id
_entity_poly.type
_entity_poly.pdbx_seq_one_letter_code
_entity_poly.pdbx_strand_id
1 'polypeptide(L)' 'MKNQHKTDDLTVPYEEEVNGFTIYIEDNPDRWCGGYIWSVCQDGIEFDSGLEFDVADAVYSANSAIEVLLQPLLC' A
#
# COMPACT_ATOMS: atom_id res chain seq x y z
N MET A 1 -18.52 -10.77 3.21
CA MET A 1 -17.85 -11.17 4.47
C MET A 1 -16.72 -10.18 4.68
N LYS A 2 -16.71 -9.43 5.77
CA LYS A 2 -15.59 -8.51 6.08
C LYS A 2 -14.46 -9.38 6.63
N ASN A 3 -13.42 -9.61 5.84
CA ASN A 3 -12.19 -10.20 6.36
C ASN A 3 -11.59 -9.15 7.30
N GLN A 4 -11.87 -9.30 8.59
CA GLN A 4 -11.19 -8.55 9.63
C GLN A 4 -9.78 -9.14 9.72
N HIS A 5 -8.89 -8.73 8.82
CA HIS A 5 -7.47 -8.79 9.13
C HIS A 5 -7.27 -7.86 10.32
N LYS A 6 -6.99 -8.51 11.43
CA LYS A 6 -6.75 -7.94 12.75
C LYS A 6 -5.71 -6.81 12.60
N THR A 7 -6.16 -5.57 12.74
CA THR A 7 -5.38 -4.33 12.66
C THR A 7 -4.26 -4.24 13.71
N ASP A 8 -4.22 -5.17 14.66
CA ASP A 8 -3.35 -5.09 15.85
C ASP A 8 -1.88 -5.47 15.60
N ASP A 9 -1.54 -6.04 14.43
CA ASP A 9 -0.17 -6.55 14.14
C ASP A 9 0.51 -5.86 12.94
N LEU A 10 -0.10 -4.82 12.35
CA LEU A 10 0.54 -4.06 11.26
C LEU A 10 1.63 -3.15 11.83
N THR A 11 2.88 -3.44 11.48
CA THR A 11 4.07 -2.67 11.88
C THR A 11 4.88 -2.31 10.65
N VAL A 12 5.55 -1.16 10.68
CA VAL A 12 6.47 -0.72 9.63
C VAL A 12 7.92 -1.07 10.01
N PRO A 13 8.79 -1.40 9.03
CA PRO A 13 8.48 -1.51 7.60
C PRO A 13 7.57 -2.70 7.29
N TYR A 14 6.64 -2.50 6.36
CA TYR A 14 5.71 -3.51 5.87
C TYR A 14 6.01 -3.82 4.40
N GLU A 15 6.00 -5.10 4.06
CA GLU A 15 6.17 -5.58 2.69
C GLU A 15 5.23 -6.77 2.47
N GLU A 16 4.47 -6.73 1.36
CA GLU A 16 3.54 -7.80 0.99
C GLU A 16 3.46 -7.93 -0.53
N GLU A 17 3.48 -9.17 -1.03
CA GLU A 17 3.20 -9.46 -2.44
C GLU A 17 1.70 -9.75 -2.66
N VAL A 18 1.06 -8.97 -3.55
CA VAL A 18 -0.36 -9.07 -3.88
C VAL A 18 -0.52 -9.06 -5.40
N ASN A 19 -1.04 -10.16 -5.96
CA ASN A 19 -1.30 -10.30 -7.40
C ASN A 19 -0.09 -10.01 -8.33
N GLY A 20 1.12 -10.29 -7.86
CA GLY A 20 2.36 -10.03 -8.61
C GLY A 20 2.88 -8.60 -8.52
N PHE A 21 2.24 -7.76 -7.69
CA PHE A 21 2.78 -6.48 -7.24
C PHE A 21 3.34 -6.64 -5.83
N THR A 22 4.35 -5.85 -5.48
CA THR A 22 4.89 -5.71 -4.13
C THR A 22 4.45 -4.38 -3.55
N ILE A 23 3.80 -4.43 -2.39
CA ILE A 23 3.48 -3.25 -1.57
C ILE A 23 4.65 -3.02 -0.62
N TYR A 24 5.15 -1.79 -0.55
CA TYR A 24 6.09 -1.33 0.47
C TYR A 24 5.44 -0.23 1.30
N ILE A 25 5.56 -0.29 2.63
CA ILE A 25 5.13 0.80 3.52
C ILE A 25 6.21 1.08 4.56
N GLU A 26 6.57 2.35 4.69
CA GLU A 26 7.57 2.84 5.64
C GLU A 26 7.15 4.17 6.28
N ASP A 27 7.83 4.55 7.36
CA ASP A 27 7.66 5.87 7.96
C ASP A 27 7.97 6.96 6.92
N ASN A 28 7.13 8.00 6.86
CA ASN A 28 7.42 9.16 6.03
C ASN A 28 8.76 9.80 6.49
N PRO A 29 9.78 9.90 5.60
CA PRO A 29 11.07 10.46 5.97
C PRO A 29 11.01 11.97 6.24
N ASP A 30 9.91 12.64 5.89
CA ASP A 30 9.71 14.03 6.26
C ASP A 30 9.59 14.17 7.79
N ARG A 31 10.39 15.08 8.35
CA ARG A 31 10.51 15.25 9.81
C ARG A 31 9.37 16.05 10.42
N TRP A 32 8.57 16.73 9.61
CA TRP A 32 7.55 17.68 10.05
C TRP A 32 6.14 17.11 9.83
N CYS A 33 5.96 16.43 8.70
CA CYS A 33 4.77 15.69 8.34
C CYS A 33 5.03 14.22 8.67
N GLY A 34 4.43 13.70 9.75
CA GLY A 34 4.42 12.27 10.02
C GLY A 34 3.62 11.48 8.98
N GLY A 35 3.25 10.25 9.34
CA GLY A 35 2.52 9.33 8.47
C GLY A 35 3.42 8.28 7.83
N TYR A 36 2.85 7.53 6.90
CA TYR A 36 3.43 6.36 6.28
C TYR A 36 3.33 6.49 4.77
N ILE A 37 4.47 6.36 4.10
CA ILE A 37 4.50 6.29 2.63
C ILE A 37 4.22 4.86 2.23
N TRP A 38 3.35 4.68 1.25
CA TRP A 38 3.14 3.40 0.59
C TRP A 38 3.51 3.50 -0.89
N SER A 39 4.01 2.39 -1.46
CA SER A 39 4.22 2.25 -2.89
C SER A 39 3.84 0.86 -3.37
N VAL A 40 3.38 0.79 -4.62
CA VAL A 40 3.04 -0.45 -5.33
C VAL A 40 4.00 -0.62 -6.49
N CYS A 41 4.78 -1.68 -6.45
CA CYS A 41 5.83 -1.97 -7.43
C CYS A 41 5.57 -3.29 -8.15
N GLN A 42 5.98 -3.41 -9.40
CA GLN A 42 6.08 -4.71 -10.09
C GLN A 42 7.34 -4.71 -10.94
N ASP A 43 8.15 -5.77 -10.82
CA ASP A 43 9.42 -5.93 -11.54
C ASP A 43 10.38 -4.72 -11.40
N GLY A 44 10.38 -4.09 -10.22
CA GLY A 44 11.21 -2.91 -9.93
C GLY A 44 10.69 -1.59 -10.49
N ILE A 45 9.47 -1.56 -11.03
CA ILE A 45 8.79 -0.35 -11.51
C ILE A 45 7.71 0.03 -10.50
N GLU A 46 7.73 1.28 -10.02
CA GLU A 46 6.65 1.86 -9.22
C GLU A 46 5.47 2.24 -10.13
N PHE A 47 4.27 1.78 -9.78
CA PHE A 47 3.03 2.08 -10.51
C PHE A 47 2.19 3.14 -9.81
N ASP A 48 2.16 3.12 -8.49
CA ASP A 48 1.44 4.10 -7.67
C ASP A 48 2.09 4.24 -6.30
N SER A 49 1.91 5.39 -5.67
CA SER A 49 2.41 5.68 -4.34
C SER A 49 1.60 6.78 -3.67
N GLY A 50 1.65 6.81 -2.33
CA GLY A 50 0.90 7.78 -1.55
C GLY A 50 1.40 7.93 -0.12
N LEU A 51 0.70 8.77 0.63
CA LEU A 51 0.96 9.06 2.04
C LEU A 51 -0.35 8.94 2.81
N GLU A 52 -0.34 8.17 3.88
CA GLU A 52 -1.45 8.06 4.82
C GLU A 52 -0.98 8.29 6.25
N PHE A 53 -1.91 8.62 7.16
CA PHE A 53 -1.56 8.88 8.57
C PHE A 53 -1.78 7.67 9.48
N ASP A 54 -2.25 6.55 8.92
CA ASP A 54 -2.42 5.25 9.59
C ASP A 54 -1.87 4.13 8.69
N VAL A 55 -1.24 3.11 9.28
CA VAL A 55 -0.67 1.99 8.52
C VAL A 55 -1.76 1.15 7.84
N ALA A 56 -2.91 0.99 8.48
CA ALA A 56 -4.03 0.26 7.88
C ALA A 56 -4.62 1.01 6.68
N ASP A 57 -4.68 2.34 6.76
CA ASP A 57 -5.08 3.18 5.63
C ASP A 57 -4.06 3.08 4.49
N ALA A 58 -2.76 3.06 4.79
CA ALA A 58 -1.70 2.86 3.79
C ALA A 58 -1.83 1.50 3.06
N VAL A 59 -2.08 0.42 3.81
CA VAL A 59 -2.35 -0.93 3.24
C VAL A 59 -3.61 -0.90 2.38
N TYR A 60 -4.67 -0.23 2.84
CA TYR A 60 -5.93 -0.11 2.10
C TYR A 60 -5.76 0.65 0.78
N SER A 61 -5.07 1.79 0.81
CA SER A 61 -4.79 2.62 -0.37
C SER A 61 -3.92 1.86 -1.38
N ALA A 62 -2.87 1.15 -0.93
CA ALA A 62 -2.04 0.33 -1.81
C ALA A 62 -2.82 -0.82 -2.47
N ASN A 63 -3.66 -1.54 -1.70
CA ASN A 63 -4.52 -2.58 -2.27
C ASN A 63 -5.53 -2.01 -3.27
N SER A 64 -6.10 -0.84 -2.98
CA SER A 64 -7.03 -0.16 -3.89
C SER A 64 -6.34 0.24 -5.20
N ALA A 65 -5.09 0.69 -5.15
CA ALA A 65 -4.29 0.96 -6.34
C ALA A 65 -4.09 -0.31 -7.20
N ILE A 66 -3.77 -1.44 -6.57
CA ILE A 66 -3.68 -2.74 -7.27
C ILE A 66 -5.01 -3.13 -7.92
N GLU A 67 -6.14 -2.95 -7.24
CA GLU A 67 -7.46 -3.23 -7.82
C GLU A 67 -7.72 -2.40 -9.08
N VAL A 68 -7.31 -1.13 -9.11
CA VAL A 68 -7.40 -0.27 -10.30
C VAL A 68 -6.47 -0.78 -11.41
N LEU A 69 -5.23 -1.17 -11.09
CA LEU A 69 -4.26 -1.70 -12.05
C LEU A 69 -4.71 -3.03 -12.69
N LEU A 70 -5.46 -3.83 -11.95
CA LEU A 70 -6.00 -5.11 -12.42
C LEU A 70 -7.30 -4.99 -13.23
N GLN A 71 -7.94 -3.81 -13.26
CA GLN A 71 -9.13 -3.62 -14.07
C GLN A 71 -8.77 -3.66 -15.56
N PRO A 72 -9.41 -4.53 -16.36
CA PRO A 72 -9.22 -4.50 -17.80
C PRO A 72 -9.69 -3.15 -18.33
N LEU A 73 -8.86 -2.52 -19.17
CA LEU A 73 -9.24 -1.37 -19.98
C LEU A 73 -10.44 -1.78 -20.87
N LEU A 74 -11.66 -1.57 -20.37
CA LEU A 74 -12.87 -1.68 -21.16
C LEU A 74 -12.92 -0.46 -22.08
N CYS A 75 -12.25 -0.57 -23.23
CA CYS A 75 -12.46 0.29 -24.40
C CYS A 75 -13.58 -0.27 -25.28
#